data_AF-A0A951HEJ6-F1
#
_entry.id   AF-A0A951HEJ6-F1
#
_cell.length_a   1.000
_cell.length_b   1.000
_cell.length_c   1.000
_cell.angle_alpha   90.00
_cell.angle_beta   90.00
_cell.angle_gamma   90.00
#
_symmetry.space_group_name_H-M   'P 1'
#
loop_
_entity.id
_entity.type
_entity.pdbx_description
1 polymer ?
#
loop_
_entity_poly.entity_id
_entity_poly.type
_entity_poly.pdbx_seq_one_letter_code
_entity_poly.pdbx_strand_id
1 'polypeptide(L)' 'RVNAEDTALIRRVQQGMGSSFYTPGPLGRSEVCLRSFAQKLRRLIPETRLEKAPERWES' A
#
# COMPACT_ATOMS: atom_id res chain seq x y z
N ARG A 1 -8.96 15.65 -18.24
CA ARG A 1 -10.02 15.86 -17.23
C ARG A 1 -10.31 14.61 -16.39
N VAL A 2 -9.45 13.58 -16.44
CA VAL A 2 -9.59 12.31 -15.70
C VAL A 2 -8.76 12.32 -14.39
N ASN A 3 -7.59 12.97 -14.41
CA ASN A 3 -6.66 13.01 -13.27
C ASN A 3 -7.19 13.60 -11.94
N ALA A 4 -8.20 14.47 -11.95
CA ALA A 4 -8.64 15.15 -10.72
C ALA A 4 -9.47 14.24 -9.81
N GLU A 5 -10.36 13.42 -10.39
CA GLU A 5 -11.17 12.44 -9.66
C GLU A 5 -10.30 11.30 -9.13
N ASP A 6 -9.36 10.80 -9.96
CA ASP A 6 -8.35 9.83 -9.54
C ASP A 6 -7.47 10.38 -8.41
N THR A 7 -7.06 11.66 -8.47
CA THR A 7 -6.26 12.29 -7.40
C THR A 7 -7.03 12.35 -6.08
N ALA A 8 -8.31 12.73 -6.11
CA ALA A 8 -9.14 12.79 -4.92
C ALA A 8 -9.41 11.40 -4.32
N LEU A 9 -9.51 10.38 -5.17
CA LEU A 9 -9.65 8.99 -4.75
C LEU A 9 -8.36 8.47 -4.09
N ILE A 10 -7.21 8.63 -4.76
CA ILE A 10 -5.89 8.19 -4.24
C ILE A 10 -5.57 8.89 -2.92
N ARG A 11 -5.86 10.19 -2.79
CA ARG A 11 -5.65 10.94 -1.53
C ARG A 11 -6.42 10.33 -0.36
N ARG A 12 -7.68 9.98 -0.56
CA ARG A 12 -8.51 9.36 0.49
C ARG A 12 -8.02 7.96 0.85
N VAL A 13 -7.59 7.18 -0.14
CA VAL A 13 -6.96 5.87 0.09
C VAL A 13 -5.69 6.03 0.92
N GLN A 14 -4.81 6.96 0.55
CA GLN A 14 -3.56 7.20 1.27
C GLN A 14 -3.80 7.67 2.71
N GLN A 15 -4.78 8.56 2.92
CA GLN A 15 -5.20 8.98 4.26
C GLN A 15 -5.75 7.81 5.08
N GLY A 16 -6.57 6.96 4.47
CA GLY A 16 -7.08 5.74 5.11
C GLY A 16 -5.96 4.79 5.51
N MET A 17 -4.99 4.56 4.63
CA MET A 17 -3.82 3.71 4.87
C MET A 17 -2.90 4.23 5.99
N GLY A 18 -2.94 5.53 6.29
CA GLY A 18 -2.19 6.14 7.39
C GLY A 18 -2.90 6.10 8.74
N SER A 19 -4.15 5.63 8.81
CA SER A 19 -4.92 5.52 10.05
C SER A 19 -4.50 4.28 10.86
N SER A 20 -4.47 4.40 12.20
CA SER A 20 -4.15 3.30 13.11
C SER A 20 -5.12 2.11 13.06
N PHE A 21 -6.27 2.27 12.40
CA PHE A 21 -7.26 1.21 12.20
C PHE A 21 -7.13 0.49 10.84
N TYR A 22 -6.23 0.93 9.96
CA TYR A 22 -6.00 0.27 8.68
C TYR A 22 -5.21 -1.01 8.88
N THR A 23 -5.77 -2.12 8.40
CA THR A 23 -5.05 -3.39 8.25
C THR A 23 -5.09 -3.77 6.77
N PRO A 24 -3.94 -4.03 6.12
CA PRO A 24 -3.93 -4.47 4.74
C PRO A 24 -4.62 -5.83 4.61
N GLY A 25 -5.72 -5.86 3.84
CA GLY A 25 -6.41 -7.10 3.50
C GLY A 25 -5.68 -7.91 2.41
N PRO A 26 -6.05 -9.18 2.22
CA PRO A 26 -5.53 -9.97 1.10
C PRO A 26 -5.95 -9.34 -0.23
N LEU A 27 -5.00 -9.12 -1.14
CA LEU A 27 -5.30 -8.68 -2.51
C LEU A 27 -6.23 -9.71 -3.18
N GLY A 28 -7.29 -9.21 -3.80
CA GLY A 28 -8.27 -10.03 -4.50
C GLY A 28 -7.61 -10.83 -5.63
N ARG A 29 -8.16 -12.00 -5.96
CA ARG A 29 -7.61 -12.87 -7.03
C ARG A 29 -7.50 -12.15 -8.38
N SER A 30 -8.40 -11.21 -8.65
CA SER A 30 -8.45 -10.39 -9.87
C SER A 30 -7.44 -9.23 -9.90
N GLU A 31 -6.80 -8.89 -8.78
CA GLU A 31 -5.83 -7.79 -8.70
C GLU A 31 -4.42 -8.23 -9.13
N VAL A 32 -4.32 -8.84 -10.31
CA VAL A 32 -3.11 -9.49 -10.83
C VAL A 32 -1.92 -8.52 -10.90
N CYS A 33 -2.15 -7.28 -11.33
CA CYS A 33 -1.12 -6.23 -11.39
C CYS A 33 -0.61 -5.83 -10.00
N LEU A 34 -1.50 -5.60 -9.04
CA LEU A 34 -1.12 -5.25 -7.66
C LEU A 34 -0.41 -6.41 -6.96
N ARG A 35 -0.87 -7.64 -7.17
CA ARG A 35 -0.20 -8.84 -6.65
C ARG A 35 1.21 -8.98 -7.20
N SER A 36 1.39 -8.79 -8.49
CA SER A 36 2.71 -8.85 -9.13
C SER A 36 3.63 -7.72 -8.63
N PHE A 37 3.09 -6.51 -8.48
CA PHE A 37 3.83 -5.38 -7.93
C PHE A 37 4.24 -5.60 -6.46
N ALA A 38 3.31 -6.05 -5.61
CA ALA A 38 3.58 -6.38 -4.22
C ALA A 38 4.62 -7.51 -4.09
N GLN A 39 4.57 -8.53 -4.97
CA GLN A 39 5.59 -9.57 -5.02
C GLN A 39 6.96 -9.04 -5.42
N LYS A 40 7.04 -8.13 -6.39
CA LYS A 40 8.30 -7.46 -6.79
C LYS A 40 8.85 -6.63 -5.63
N LEU A 41 8.01 -5.82 -4.97
CA LEU A 41 8.41 -5.04 -3.80
C LEU A 41 8.94 -5.92 -2.67
N ARG A 42 8.28 -7.03 -2.35
CA ARG A 42 8.72 -7.98 -1.30
C ARG A 42 10.02 -8.73 -1.63
N ARG A 43 10.45 -8.73 -2.89
CA ARG A 43 11.76 -9.27 -3.31
C ARG A 43 12.85 -8.21 -3.20
N LEU A 44 12.52 -6.95 -3.49
CA LEU A 44 13.45 -5.82 -3.45
C LEU A 44 13.65 -5.27 -2.03
N ILE A 45 12.59 -5.25 -1.23
CA ILE A 45 12.53 -4.70 0.14
C ILE A 45 11.79 -5.72 1.00
N PRO A 46 12.49 -6.72 1.58
CA PRO A 46 11.89 -7.77 2.39
C PRO A 46 11.06 -7.25 3.57
N GLU A 47 11.41 -6.08 4.10
CA GLU A 47 10.75 -5.37 5.20
C GLU A 47 9.29 -5.01 4.87
N THR A 48 8.93 -4.97 3.58
CA THR A 48 7.52 -4.82 3.15
C THR A 48 6.64 -6.03 3.46
N ARG A 49 7.21 -7.13 4.00
CA ARG A 49 6.46 -8.26 4.55
C ARG A 49 6.00 -8.04 5.99
N LEU A 50 6.53 -7.03 6.67
CA LEU A 50 6.10 -6.72 8.04
C LEU A 50 4.65 -6.21 8.02
N GLU A 51 3.84 -6.73 8.94
CA GLU A 51 2.43 -6.35 9.08
C GLU A 51 2.26 -4.90 9.56
N LYS A 52 3.30 -4.38 10.23
CA LYS A 52 3.40 -3.01 10.69
C LYS A 52 4.63 -2.37 10.06
N ALA A 53 4.56 -1.06 9.81
CA ALA A 53 5.74 -0.31 9.41
C ALA A 53 6.85 -0.51 10.48
N PRO A 54 8.11 -0.71 10.06
CA PRO A 54 9.21 -0.80 11.02
C PRO A 54 9.27 0.50 11.84
N GLU A 55 9.74 0.39 13.09
CA GLU A 55 10.02 1.56 13.91
C GLU A 55 10.94 2.50 13.10
N ARG A 56 10.53 3.77 13.03
CA ARG A 56 11.15 4.78 12.17
C ARG A 56 12.66 4.79 12.42
N TRP A 57 13.46 4.88 11.35
CA TRP A 57 14.88 5.17 11.48
C TRP A 57 15.00 6.57 12.10
N GLU A 58 15.28 6.62 13.39
CA GLU A 58 15.63 7.86 14.08
C GLU A 58 17.07 8.19 13.67
N SER A 59 17.24 9.27 12.89
CA SER A 59 18.54 9.86 12.60
C SER A 59 18.88 10.92 13.62
#